data_AF-A0A166AXH8-F1
#
_entry.id   AF-A0A166AXH8-F1
#
_cell.length_a   1.000
_cell.length_b   1.000
_cell.length_c   1.000
_cell.angle_alpha   90.00
_cell.angle_beta   90.00
_cell.angle_gamma   90.00
#
_symmetry.space_group_name_H-M   'P 1'
#
loop_
_entity.id
_entity.type
_entity.pdbx_description
1 polymer ?
#
loop_
_entity_poly.entity_id
_entity_poly.type
_entity_poly.pdbx_seq_one_letter_code
_entity_poly.pdbx_strand_id
1 'polypeptide(L)'
;MSSIIWYLYEFARKAWVEGFFNAKSELDIVEKPDRFRDFPDVVKENCIGCGACTLACPSPLAIKLIRDKDEDKEGLTYPEIDNRACIRCGFCAEVCPSKPKTIYCGENHLIEEPFNIVPSKRKYMIDDFLCIKCKECMNICQVNAIGEKDNKFYVDDGKCISCGDCLNVCPVKGAMKGIFLNNLEEQKSSIKFIVNKLEKYIESMEQELFNLPDKKILKLELPLLNFHDEIIEKISDEEIAFEVVENTINRLKINIILWDYDKCNQCKLCVDECPTGAIKVDSQSNTVKRNAEKCLRCSICYQTCPFGVVKYFVAKFFLEKDENYAFDSIIKITVKASQLAQWREY
;
A
#
# COMPACT_ATOMS: atom_id res chain seq x y z
N MET A 1 -12.38 -52.69 51.82
CA MET A 1 -11.64 -51.73 52.67
C MET A 1 -10.19 -52.15 52.70
N SER A 2 -9.36 -51.61 51.82
CA SER A 2 -7.90 -51.79 51.91
C SER A 2 -7.48 -51.11 53.22
N SER A 3 -7.18 -51.91 54.24
CA SER A 3 -6.84 -51.37 55.57
C SER A 3 -5.65 -50.43 55.45
N ILE A 4 -5.64 -49.31 56.19
CA ILE A 4 -4.48 -48.41 56.37
C ILE A 4 -3.18 -49.19 56.65
N ILE A 5 -3.30 -50.36 57.28
CA ILE A 5 -2.21 -51.30 57.54
C ILE A 5 -1.50 -51.74 56.26
N TRP A 6 -2.21 -51.93 55.14
CA TRP A 6 -1.62 -52.29 53.86
C TRP A 6 -0.79 -51.13 53.28
N TYR A 7 -1.28 -49.89 53.36
CA TYR A 7 -0.50 -48.71 52.96
C TYR A 7 0.71 -48.47 53.85
N LEU A 8 0.58 -48.67 55.17
CA LEU A 8 1.71 -48.63 56.09
C LEU A 8 2.76 -49.69 55.73
N TYR A 9 2.32 -50.89 55.35
CA TYR A 9 3.23 -51.94 54.89
C TYR A 9 3.92 -51.58 53.56
N GLU A 10 3.18 -50.99 52.62
CA GLU A 10 3.70 -50.52 51.33
C GLU A 10 4.75 -49.41 51.53
N PHE A 11 4.50 -48.45 52.43
CA PHE A 11 5.43 -47.37 52.78
C PHE A 11 6.59 -47.83 53.67
N ALA A 12 6.43 -48.89 54.46
CA ALA A 12 7.51 -49.49 55.24
C ALA A 12 8.42 -50.41 54.41
N ARG A 13 8.09 -50.68 53.14
CA ARG A 13 8.99 -51.45 52.26
C ARG A 13 10.31 -50.69 52.13
N LYS A 14 11.40 -51.39 52.43
CA LYS A 14 12.76 -50.86 52.35
C LYS A 14 13.04 -50.15 51.03
N ALA A 15 12.59 -50.72 49.91
CA ALA A 15 12.73 -50.13 48.58
C ALA A 15 11.99 -48.78 48.43
N TRP A 16 10.81 -48.61 49.05
CA TRP A 16 10.07 -47.36 49.01
C TRP A 16 10.72 -46.29 49.90
N VAL A 17 11.13 -46.66 51.12
CA VAL A 17 11.82 -45.75 52.05
C VAL A 17 13.15 -45.29 51.46
N GLU A 18 13.94 -46.20 50.92
CA GLU A 18 15.21 -45.86 50.25
C GLU A 18 14.97 -44.98 49.01
N GLY A 19 13.93 -45.26 48.21
CA GLY A 19 13.57 -44.43 47.06
C GLY A 19 13.08 -43.03 47.45
N PHE A 20 12.32 -42.89 48.54
CA PHE A 20 11.78 -41.61 49.00
C PHE A 20 12.86 -40.71 49.63
N PHE A 21 13.72 -41.27 50.49
CA PHE A 21 14.79 -40.49 51.13
C PHE A 21 15.99 -40.24 50.23
N ASN A 22 16.25 -41.10 49.23
CA ASN A 22 17.28 -40.87 48.21
C ASN A 22 16.73 -40.27 46.91
N ALA A 23 15.47 -39.81 46.89
CA ALA A 23 14.93 -39.03 45.79
C ALA A 23 15.67 -37.68 45.71
N LYS A 24 16.80 -37.67 45.02
CA LYS A 24 17.43 -36.46 44.53
C LYS A 24 16.84 -36.18 43.17
N SER A 25 16.22 -35.03 43.01
CA SER A 25 15.98 -34.48 41.67
C SER A 25 17.34 -34.41 40.99
N GLU A 26 17.53 -35.09 39.86
CA GLU A 26 18.70 -34.82 39.01
C GLU A 26 18.65 -33.33 38.66
N LEU A 27 19.74 -32.61 38.91
CA LEU A 27 19.86 -31.19 38.55
C LEU A 27 20.04 -31.14 37.03
N ASP A 28 18.95 -31.32 36.28
CA ASP A 28 19.02 -31.57 34.84
C ASP A 28 19.44 -30.35 34.01
N ILE A 29 19.72 -29.19 34.62
CA ILE A 29 20.30 -28.05 33.93
C ILE A 29 21.19 -27.27 34.91
N VAL A 30 22.51 -27.48 34.87
CA VAL A 30 23.48 -26.73 35.69
C VAL A 30 23.90 -25.43 35.00
N GLU A 31 23.91 -25.41 33.67
CA GLU A 31 24.35 -24.25 32.88
C GLU A 31 23.14 -23.52 32.29
N LYS A 32 22.96 -22.27 32.71
CA LYS A 32 21.93 -21.39 32.13
C LYS A 32 22.28 -21.14 30.65
N PRO A 33 21.33 -21.31 29.70
CA PRO A 33 21.55 -20.93 28.31
C PRO A 33 21.88 -19.43 28.18
N ASP A 34 22.72 -19.04 27.22
CA ASP A 34 23.16 -17.65 27.05
C ASP A 34 21.99 -16.66 26.84
N ARG A 35 20.91 -17.14 26.19
CA ARG A 35 19.68 -16.39 25.95
C ARG A 35 18.74 -16.31 27.16
N PHE A 36 19.07 -16.94 28.29
CA PHE A 36 18.22 -16.89 29.47
C PHE A 36 18.20 -15.46 30.04
N ARG A 37 16.99 -14.88 30.08
CA ARG A 37 16.78 -13.55 30.65
C ARG A 37 16.91 -13.64 32.16
N ASP A 38 18.08 -13.30 32.67
CA ASP A 38 18.35 -13.20 34.09
C ASP A 38 17.71 -11.94 34.70
N PHE A 39 17.89 -11.73 36.00
CA PHE A 39 17.56 -10.41 36.58
C PHE A 39 18.39 -9.30 35.94
N PRO A 40 17.87 -8.07 35.85
CA PRO A 40 18.59 -7.00 35.18
C PRO A 40 19.77 -6.48 36.01
N ASP A 41 20.95 -6.38 35.40
CA ASP A 41 22.15 -5.78 35.98
C ASP A 41 22.22 -4.29 35.62
N VAL A 42 22.56 -3.43 36.59
CA VAL A 42 22.57 -1.97 36.44
C VAL A 42 23.99 -1.41 36.59
N VAL A 43 24.47 -0.74 35.55
CA VAL A 43 25.73 0.02 35.53
C VAL A 43 25.40 1.49 35.79
N LYS A 44 25.62 1.95 37.03
CA LYS A 44 25.14 3.26 37.52
C LYS A 44 25.72 4.43 36.74
N GLU A 45 26.96 4.30 36.29
CA GLU A 45 27.75 5.34 35.62
C GLU A 45 27.18 5.70 34.24
N ASN A 46 26.49 4.76 33.60
CA ASN A 46 25.92 4.95 32.26
C ASN A 46 24.53 5.59 32.30
N CYS A 47 23.94 5.77 33.48
CA CYS A 47 22.56 6.22 33.59
C CYS A 47 22.43 7.72 33.38
N ILE A 48 21.58 8.11 32.44
CA ILE A 48 21.24 9.51 32.16
C ILE A 48 19.95 9.97 32.87
N GLY A 49 19.37 9.14 33.75
CA GLY A 49 18.17 9.49 34.51
C GLY A 49 16.87 9.67 33.70
N CYS A 50 16.79 9.14 32.47
CA CYS A 50 15.68 9.42 31.54
C CYS A 50 14.30 8.83 31.91
N GLY A 51 14.20 7.88 32.84
CA GLY A 51 12.88 7.30 33.21
C GLY A 51 12.35 6.17 32.32
N ALA A 52 12.98 5.90 31.18
CA ALA A 52 12.45 4.95 30.18
C ALA A 52 12.22 3.53 30.74
N CYS A 53 13.15 3.03 31.57
CA CYS A 53 13.06 1.71 32.18
C CYS A 53 11.86 1.56 33.14
N THR A 54 11.53 2.60 33.91
CA THR A 54 10.38 2.62 34.82
C THR A 54 9.07 2.61 34.03
N LEU A 55 8.99 3.38 32.94
CA LEU A 55 7.80 3.44 32.09
C LEU A 55 7.56 2.15 31.32
N ALA A 56 8.62 1.49 30.84
CA ALA A 56 8.50 0.25 30.08
C ALA A 56 8.25 -0.99 30.96
N CYS A 57 8.42 -0.88 32.28
CA CYS A 57 8.29 -2.02 33.17
C CYS A 57 6.80 -2.44 33.30
N PRO A 58 6.44 -3.67 32.88
CA PRO A 58 5.06 -4.15 32.97
C PRO A 58 4.69 -4.54 34.40
N SER A 59 5.69 -4.76 35.27
CA SER A 59 5.47 -5.01 36.69
C SER A 59 5.51 -3.69 37.47
N PRO A 60 4.39 -3.25 38.05
CA PRO A 60 4.39 -2.07 38.90
C PRO A 60 5.35 -2.27 40.07
N LEU A 61 6.08 -1.21 40.44
CA LEU A 61 7.05 -1.16 41.55
C LEU A 61 8.31 -2.00 41.39
N ALA A 62 8.53 -2.70 40.27
CA ALA A 62 9.75 -3.49 40.09
C ALA A 62 11.00 -2.64 39.83
N ILE A 63 10.83 -1.41 39.31
CA ILE A 63 11.94 -0.49 39.04
C ILE A 63 11.64 0.86 39.68
N LYS A 64 12.60 1.40 40.43
CA LYS A 64 12.53 2.73 41.03
C LYS A 64 13.79 3.51 40.73
N LEU A 65 13.66 4.76 40.30
CA LEU A 65 14.81 5.64 40.12
C LEU A 65 15.20 6.27 41.45
N ILE A 66 16.47 6.13 41.79
CA ILE A 66 17.07 6.70 43.00
C ILE A 66 18.22 7.62 42.56
N ARG A 67 18.43 8.66 43.35
CA ARG A 67 19.56 9.56 43.22
C ARG A 67 20.41 9.46 44.48
N ASP A 68 21.68 9.16 44.33
CA ASP A 68 22.61 9.14 45.46
C ASP A 68 22.72 10.56 46.05
N LYS A 69 22.69 10.64 47.37
CA LYS A 69 22.83 11.87 48.14
C LYS A 69 24.26 11.96 48.67
N ASP A 70 25.21 12.27 47.80
CA ASP A 70 26.54 12.69 48.25
C ASP A 70 26.59 14.22 48.28
N GLU A 71 26.96 14.78 49.43
CA GLU A 71 26.87 16.23 49.72
C GLU A 71 27.91 17.07 48.94
N ASP A 72 28.93 16.44 48.33
CA ASP A 72 30.07 17.14 47.71
C ASP A 72 30.27 16.88 46.19
N LYS A 73 29.42 16.07 45.54
CA LYS A 73 29.44 15.83 44.07
C LYS A 73 28.04 15.76 43.50
N GLU A 74 27.87 16.08 42.21
CA GLU A 74 26.59 15.86 41.52
C GLU A 74 26.19 14.37 41.63
N GLY A 75 25.21 14.08 42.48
CA GLY A 75 24.78 12.70 42.75
C GLY A 75 24.26 11.99 41.49
N LEU A 76 24.70 10.75 41.30
CA LEU A 76 24.29 9.88 40.18
C LEU A 76 22.84 9.43 40.35
N THR A 77 22.09 9.42 39.26
CA THR A 77 20.70 8.91 39.23
C THR A 77 20.69 7.57 38.51
N TYR A 78 20.18 6.51 39.14
CA TYR A 78 20.17 5.16 38.57
C TYR A 78 18.93 4.36 39.00
N PRO A 79 18.52 3.35 38.23
CA PRO A 79 17.40 2.48 38.58
C PRO A 79 17.82 1.43 39.62
N GLU A 80 17.06 1.30 40.69
CA GLU A 80 17.07 0.18 41.61
C GLU A 80 15.96 -0.81 41.24
N ILE A 81 16.26 -2.11 41.27
CA ILE A 81 15.38 -3.17 40.78
C ILE A 81 15.03 -4.14 41.91
N ASP A 82 13.73 -4.33 42.15
CA ASP A 82 13.25 -5.33 43.11
C ASP A 82 13.09 -6.69 42.43
N ASN A 83 13.98 -7.62 42.78
CA ASN A 83 13.99 -9.00 42.27
C ASN A 83 12.73 -9.80 42.63
N ARG A 84 11.95 -9.39 43.64
CA ARG A 84 10.68 -10.06 44.01
C ARG A 84 9.54 -9.67 43.09
N ALA A 85 9.56 -8.44 42.56
CA ALA A 85 8.57 -7.94 41.63
C ALA A 85 8.97 -8.16 40.16
N CYS A 86 10.27 -8.27 39.87
CA CYS A 86 10.75 -8.43 38.51
C CYS A 86 10.37 -9.79 37.89
N ILE A 87 9.56 -9.75 36.83
CA ILE A 87 9.15 -10.93 36.05
C ILE A 87 10.15 -11.33 34.95
N ARG A 88 11.35 -10.72 34.92
CA ARG A 88 12.45 -11.01 33.97
C ARG A 88 12.06 -10.91 32.47
N CYS A 89 11.18 -9.97 32.12
CA CYS A 89 10.75 -9.76 30.73
C CYS A 89 11.84 -9.18 29.82
N GLY A 90 12.72 -8.33 30.36
CA GLY A 90 13.84 -7.71 29.62
C GLY A 90 13.56 -6.33 29.00
N PHE A 91 12.33 -5.81 29.08
CA PHE A 91 11.96 -4.53 28.43
C PHE A 91 12.75 -3.32 28.92
N CYS A 92 13.16 -3.31 30.18
CA CYS A 92 13.96 -2.23 30.75
C CYS A 92 15.36 -2.12 30.11
N ALA A 93 15.95 -3.24 29.68
CA ALA A 93 17.20 -3.27 28.95
C ALA A 93 17.00 -2.89 27.47
N GLU A 94 15.89 -3.30 26.85
CA GLU A 94 15.57 -2.98 25.44
C GLU A 94 15.36 -1.48 25.25
N VAL A 95 14.49 -0.86 26.06
CA VAL A 95 14.14 0.57 25.96
C VAL A 95 15.27 1.51 26.39
N CYS A 96 16.34 1.00 27.00
CA CYS A 96 17.41 1.83 27.54
C CYS A 96 18.16 2.56 26.40
N PRO A 97 18.10 3.90 26.35
CA PRO A 97 18.64 4.66 25.22
C PRO A 97 20.15 4.93 25.35
N SER A 98 20.76 4.64 26.49
CA SER A 98 22.18 4.91 26.73
C SER A 98 23.07 3.97 25.90
N LYS A 99 24.19 4.52 25.43
CA LYS A 99 25.27 3.80 24.73
C LYS A 99 26.60 4.20 25.36
N PRO A 100 27.28 3.32 26.14
CA PRO A 100 26.89 1.94 26.51
C PRO A 100 25.60 1.88 27.37
N LYS A 101 24.91 0.74 27.33
CA LYS A 101 23.62 0.57 28.05
C LYS A 101 23.81 0.67 29.56
N THR A 102 22.77 1.15 30.24
CA THR A 102 22.73 1.20 31.71
C THR A 102 22.23 -0.12 32.29
N ILE A 103 21.30 -0.79 31.60
CA ILE A 103 20.65 -2.01 32.10
C ILE A 103 20.87 -3.14 31.10
N TYR A 104 21.25 -4.31 31.60
CA TYR A 104 21.47 -5.52 30.82
C TYR A 104 20.64 -6.68 31.38
N CYS A 105 20.07 -7.53 30.52
CA CYS A 105 19.36 -8.75 30.93
C CYS A 105 19.86 -9.91 30.05
N GLY A 106 20.91 -10.62 30.49
CA GLY A 106 21.61 -11.59 29.63
C GLY A 106 22.06 -10.99 28.29
N GLU A 107 21.86 -11.73 27.20
CA GLU A 107 22.20 -11.29 25.84
C GLU A 107 21.22 -10.28 25.19
N ASN A 108 20.20 -9.78 25.90
CA ASN A 108 19.21 -8.84 25.30
C ASN A 108 19.84 -7.54 24.78
N HIS A 109 21.05 -7.19 25.19
CA HIS A 109 21.78 -6.03 24.66
C HIS A 109 22.24 -6.20 23.20
N LEU A 110 22.26 -7.45 22.70
CA LEU A 110 22.55 -7.79 21.29
C LEU A 110 21.31 -7.69 20.40
N ILE A 111 20.12 -7.51 20.97
CA ILE A 111 18.88 -7.31 20.22
C ILE A 111 18.87 -5.85 19.76
N GLU A 112 19.36 -5.62 18.54
CA GLU A 112 19.16 -4.34 17.85
C GLU A 112 17.68 -4.21 17.46
N GLU A 113 17.13 -2.99 17.56
CA GLU A 113 15.77 -2.75 17.12
C GLU A 113 15.65 -3.10 15.62
N PRO A 114 14.72 -3.98 15.22
CA PRO A 114 14.32 -4.03 13.83
C PRO A 114 13.81 -2.63 13.48
N PHE A 115 14.37 -2.05 12.42
CA PHE A 115 14.10 -0.68 11.98
C PHE A 115 12.60 -0.43 12.01
N ASN A 116 12.19 0.56 12.80
CA ASN A 116 10.80 0.98 12.83
C ASN A 116 10.50 1.58 11.44
N ILE A 117 9.81 0.83 10.59
CA ILE A 117 9.26 1.39 9.35
C ILE A 117 8.21 2.39 9.81
N VAL A 118 8.60 3.66 9.93
CA VAL A 118 7.62 4.75 9.99
C VAL A 118 6.71 4.51 8.79
N PRO A 119 5.39 4.28 8.96
CA PRO A 119 4.52 4.04 7.83
C PRO A 119 4.59 5.26 6.94
N SER A 120 5.27 5.12 5.81
CA SER A 120 5.42 6.22 4.88
C SER A 120 4.04 6.52 4.31
N LYS A 121 3.58 7.77 4.41
CA LYS A 121 2.29 8.17 3.83
C LYS A 121 2.23 7.91 2.31
N ARG A 122 3.41 7.81 1.68
CA ARG A 122 3.60 7.65 0.26
C ARG A 122 4.63 6.54 0.00
N LYS A 123 4.38 5.72 -1.02
CA LYS A 123 5.34 4.75 -1.56
C LYS A 123 5.61 5.06 -3.02
N TYR A 124 6.82 4.80 -3.48
CA TYR A 124 7.17 4.95 -4.88
C TYR A 124 7.27 3.60 -5.58
N MET A 125 6.70 3.51 -6.77
CA MET A 125 6.73 2.30 -7.60
C MET A 125 7.14 2.66 -9.02
N ILE A 126 7.95 1.80 -9.64
CA ILE A 126 8.36 1.94 -11.03
C ILE A 126 7.53 0.97 -11.88
N ASP A 127 6.96 1.48 -12.97
CA ASP A 127 6.26 0.69 -13.97
C ASP A 127 7.25 0.18 -15.01
N ASP A 128 7.53 -1.12 -14.95
CA ASP A 128 8.47 -1.80 -15.86
C ASP A 128 8.10 -1.66 -17.34
N PHE A 129 6.80 -1.49 -17.69
CA PHE A 129 6.37 -1.39 -19.08
C PHE A 129 6.61 0.00 -19.68
N LEU A 130 6.59 1.04 -18.84
CA LEU A 130 6.81 2.43 -19.26
C LEU A 130 8.27 2.87 -19.05
N CYS A 131 9.00 2.21 -18.16
CA CYS A 131 10.37 2.57 -17.83
C CYS A 131 11.31 2.38 -19.04
N ILE A 132 11.87 3.48 -19.53
CA ILE A 132 12.91 3.49 -20.59
C ILE A 132 14.32 3.24 -20.07
N LYS A 133 14.48 2.96 -18.77
CA LYS A 133 15.76 2.61 -18.14
C LYS A 133 16.85 3.69 -18.26
N CYS A 134 16.45 4.96 -18.19
CA CYS A 134 17.36 6.12 -18.26
C CYS A 134 18.23 6.33 -17.00
N LYS A 135 17.95 5.62 -15.89
CA LYS A 135 18.67 5.67 -14.61
C LYS A 135 18.60 6.99 -13.83
N GLU A 136 17.87 8.00 -14.29
CA GLU A 136 17.85 9.29 -13.57
C GLU A 136 17.23 9.25 -12.17
N CYS A 137 16.23 8.41 -11.98
CA CYS A 137 15.66 8.19 -10.64
C CYS A 137 16.70 7.62 -9.66
N MET A 138 17.62 6.78 -10.14
CA MET A 138 18.70 6.21 -9.33
C MET A 138 19.74 7.28 -8.99
N ASN A 139 20.11 8.13 -9.97
CA ASN A 139 21.10 9.18 -9.82
C ASN A 139 20.69 10.26 -8.80
N ILE A 140 19.40 10.62 -8.75
CA ILE A 140 18.91 11.67 -7.85
C ILE A 140 18.64 11.17 -6.42
N CYS A 141 18.58 9.84 -6.21
CA CYS A 141 18.16 9.28 -4.93
C CYS A 141 19.24 9.43 -3.85
N GLN A 142 19.08 10.40 -2.95
CA GLN A 142 20.05 10.72 -1.89
C GLN A 142 20.31 9.56 -0.92
N VAL A 143 19.35 8.65 -0.78
CA VAL A 143 19.42 7.50 0.16
C VAL A 143 19.69 6.16 -0.54
N ASN A 144 19.98 6.18 -1.85
CA ASN A 144 20.22 4.98 -2.66
C ASN A 144 19.14 3.90 -2.48
N ALA A 145 17.87 4.33 -2.39
CA ALA A 145 16.72 3.43 -2.25
C ALA A 145 16.30 2.78 -3.57
N ILE A 146 16.80 3.23 -4.73
CA ILE A 146 16.42 2.67 -6.02
C ILE A 146 17.52 1.74 -6.52
N GLY A 147 17.16 0.47 -6.75
CA GLY A 147 18.06 -0.58 -7.20
C GLY A 147 17.68 -1.16 -8.56
N GLU A 148 18.60 -1.93 -9.16
CA GLU A 148 18.40 -2.64 -10.42
C GLU A 148 18.56 -4.15 -10.16
N LYS A 149 17.56 -4.96 -10.53
CA LYS A 149 17.59 -6.42 -10.46
C LYS A 149 16.91 -7.01 -11.70
N ASP A 150 17.51 -8.01 -12.32
CA ASP A 150 16.96 -8.69 -13.51
C ASP A 150 16.54 -7.71 -14.62
N ASN A 151 17.34 -6.66 -14.84
CA ASN A 151 17.08 -5.61 -15.83
C ASN A 151 15.76 -4.84 -15.57
N LYS A 152 15.31 -4.78 -14.32
CA LYS A 152 14.16 -4.02 -13.81
C LYS A 152 14.61 -3.12 -12.66
N PHE A 153 13.98 -1.97 -12.54
CA PHE A 153 14.24 -1.05 -11.43
C PHE A 153 13.21 -1.26 -10.33
N TYR A 154 13.65 -1.27 -9.09
CA TYR A 154 12.79 -1.38 -7.92
C TYR A 154 13.13 -0.31 -6.90
N VAL A 155 12.15 0.04 -6.06
CA VAL A 155 12.32 0.93 -4.93
C VAL A 155 12.35 0.07 -3.67
N ASP A 156 13.41 0.21 -2.89
CA ASP A 156 13.57 -0.38 -1.56
C ASP A 156 12.82 0.48 -0.54
N ASP A 157 11.62 0.03 -0.18
CA ASP A 157 10.75 0.68 0.80
C ASP A 157 11.41 0.85 2.17
N GLY A 158 12.39 0.00 2.53
CA GLY A 158 13.10 0.09 3.82
C GLY A 158 14.09 1.25 3.87
N LYS A 159 14.58 1.71 2.72
CA LYS A 159 15.51 2.84 2.60
C LYS A 159 14.83 4.13 2.16
N CYS A 160 13.68 4.03 1.51
CA CYS A 160 13.02 5.18 0.90
C CYS A 160 12.48 6.16 1.95
N ILE A 161 12.99 7.39 1.95
CA ILE A 161 12.51 8.47 2.84
C ILE A 161 11.32 9.25 2.28
N SER A 162 10.73 8.80 1.17
CA SER A 162 9.54 9.41 0.57
C SER A 162 9.68 10.88 0.11
N CYS A 163 10.88 11.32 -0.31
CA CYS A 163 11.14 12.71 -0.70
C CYS A 163 10.50 13.15 -2.03
N GLY A 164 10.34 12.24 -3.00
CA GLY A 164 9.67 12.53 -4.27
C GLY A 164 10.56 13.01 -5.42
N ASP A 165 11.86 13.20 -5.21
CA ASP A 165 12.79 13.66 -6.26
C ASP A 165 12.77 12.78 -7.51
N CYS A 166 12.61 11.47 -7.30
CA CYS A 166 12.54 10.48 -8.37
C CYS A 166 11.32 10.63 -9.29
N LEU A 167 10.22 11.24 -8.82
CA LEU A 167 9.06 11.57 -9.64
C LEU A 167 9.34 12.77 -10.54
N ASN A 168 9.98 13.80 -9.99
CA ASN A 168 10.23 15.06 -10.69
C ASN A 168 11.25 14.90 -11.83
N VAL A 169 12.23 14.01 -11.65
CA VAL A 169 13.27 13.77 -12.67
C VAL A 169 12.83 12.81 -13.78
N CYS A 170 11.73 12.07 -13.59
CA CYS A 170 11.37 11.00 -14.52
C CYS A 170 10.92 11.59 -15.88
N PRO A 171 11.64 11.31 -16.98
CA PRO A 171 11.31 11.88 -18.29
C PRO A 171 10.04 11.26 -18.89
N VAL A 172 9.67 10.06 -18.43
CA VAL A 172 8.48 9.34 -18.89
C VAL A 172 7.37 9.53 -17.88
N LYS A 173 6.36 10.35 -18.24
CA LYS A 173 5.19 10.57 -17.39
C LYS A 173 4.56 9.24 -16.98
N GLY A 174 4.65 8.96 -15.68
CA GLY A 174 4.02 7.83 -15.05
C GLY A 174 4.77 6.50 -15.06
N ALA A 175 6.02 6.48 -15.55
CA ALA A 175 6.92 5.36 -15.29
C ALA A 175 7.29 5.30 -13.80
N MET A 176 7.53 6.44 -13.14
CA MET A 176 7.60 6.54 -11.68
C MET A 176 6.21 6.91 -11.11
N LYS A 177 5.80 6.30 -9.99
CA LYS A 177 4.47 6.49 -9.38
C LYS A 177 4.60 6.73 -7.88
N GLY A 178 3.98 7.78 -7.36
CA GLY A 178 3.69 7.92 -5.93
C GLY A 178 2.32 7.32 -5.62
N ILE A 179 2.26 6.37 -4.69
CA ILE A 179 1.02 5.79 -4.18
C ILE A 179 0.88 6.26 -2.74
N PHE A 180 -0.20 6.98 -2.44
CA PHE A 180 -0.50 7.35 -1.06
C PHE A 180 -1.18 6.15 -0.37
N LEU A 181 -0.61 5.69 0.75
CA LEU A 181 -1.13 4.54 1.49
C LEU A 181 -2.39 4.89 2.29
N ASN A 182 -2.52 6.16 2.65
CA ASN A 182 -3.73 6.68 3.25
C ASN A 182 -4.78 6.86 2.12
N ASN A 183 -6.03 6.47 2.41
CA ASN A 183 -7.19 6.84 1.57
C ASN A 183 -7.28 6.12 0.21
N LEU A 184 -6.86 4.84 0.16
CA LEU A 184 -6.92 4.01 -1.07
C LEU A 184 -8.34 3.88 -1.65
N GLU A 185 -9.38 3.81 -0.82
CA GLU A 185 -10.77 3.69 -1.28
C GLU A 185 -11.28 5.00 -1.90
N GLU A 186 -10.95 6.13 -1.28
CA GLU A 186 -11.29 7.46 -1.78
C GLU A 186 -10.60 7.71 -3.13
N GLN A 187 -9.31 7.34 -3.26
CA GLN A 187 -8.60 7.40 -4.54
C GLN A 187 -9.30 6.58 -5.63
N LYS A 188 -9.68 5.33 -5.34
CA LYS A 188 -10.42 4.48 -6.29
C LYS A 188 -11.76 5.10 -6.69
N SER A 189 -12.48 5.68 -5.72
CA SER A 189 -13.75 6.36 -5.94
C SER A 189 -13.58 7.59 -6.85
N SER A 190 -12.55 8.41 -6.61
CA SER A 190 -12.23 9.58 -7.42
C SER A 190 -11.84 9.20 -8.85
N ILE A 191 -10.99 8.17 -9.03
CA ILE A 191 -10.64 7.65 -10.35
C ILE A 191 -11.89 7.20 -11.11
N LYS A 192 -12.73 6.37 -10.49
CA LYS A 192 -13.96 5.87 -11.11
C LYS A 192 -14.89 7.02 -11.50
N PHE A 193 -14.98 8.03 -10.64
CA PHE A 193 -15.80 9.21 -10.88
C PHE A 193 -15.33 10.00 -12.12
N ILE A 194 -14.03 10.32 -12.18
CA ILE A 194 -13.42 11.04 -13.30
C ILE A 194 -13.64 10.30 -14.61
N VAL A 195 -13.38 8.98 -14.63
CA VAL A 195 -13.56 8.14 -15.81
C VAL A 195 -15.01 8.16 -16.29
N ASN A 196 -15.98 7.99 -15.39
CA ASN A 196 -17.39 7.99 -15.75
C ASN A 196 -17.87 9.35 -16.29
N LYS A 197 -17.41 10.46 -15.70
CA LYS A 197 -17.82 11.81 -16.14
C LYS A 197 -17.20 12.14 -17.50
N LEU A 198 -15.93 11.81 -17.72
CA LEU A 198 -15.26 11.95 -19.03
C LEU A 198 -15.91 11.09 -20.11
N GLU A 199 -16.30 9.86 -19.77
CA GLU A 199 -16.99 8.99 -20.71
C GLU A 199 -18.35 9.57 -21.11
N LYS A 200 -19.18 9.96 -20.13
CA LYS A 200 -20.48 10.58 -20.40
C LYS A 200 -20.34 11.86 -21.22
N TYR A 201 -19.32 12.66 -20.95
CA TYR A 201 -19.04 13.86 -21.72
C TYR A 201 -18.80 13.52 -23.20
N ILE A 202 -17.97 12.51 -23.50
CA ILE A 202 -17.70 12.14 -24.90
C ILE A 202 -18.92 11.47 -25.54
N GLU A 203 -19.65 10.61 -24.82
CA GLU A 203 -20.89 10.02 -25.30
C GLU A 203 -21.96 11.09 -25.61
N SER A 204 -21.98 12.22 -24.88
CA SER A 204 -22.89 13.34 -25.18
C SER A 204 -22.61 14.03 -26.51
N MET A 205 -21.40 13.85 -27.08
CA MET A 205 -20.99 14.41 -28.37
C MET A 205 -21.21 13.43 -29.53
N GLU A 206 -22.21 12.54 -29.39
CA GLU A 206 -22.54 11.47 -30.34
C GLU A 206 -22.65 11.96 -31.80
N GLN A 207 -23.31 13.09 -32.04
CA GLN A 207 -23.49 13.65 -33.39
C GLN A 207 -22.17 14.03 -34.06
N GLU A 208 -21.25 14.66 -33.31
CA GLU A 208 -19.93 15.03 -33.82
C GLU A 208 -19.06 13.80 -34.09
N LEU A 209 -19.19 12.77 -33.26
CA LEU A 209 -18.49 11.50 -33.42
C LEU A 209 -18.98 10.73 -34.65
N PHE A 210 -20.29 10.70 -34.92
CA PHE A 210 -20.83 10.09 -36.14
C PHE A 210 -20.39 10.79 -37.42
N ASN A 211 -20.26 12.12 -37.38
CA ASN A 211 -19.82 12.92 -38.51
C ASN A 211 -18.29 12.94 -38.69
N LEU A 212 -17.54 12.28 -37.80
CA LEU A 212 -16.08 12.28 -37.85
C LEU A 212 -15.56 11.36 -38.97
N PRO A 213 -14.79 11.88 -39.95
CA PRO A 213 -14.15 11.05 -40.97
C PRO A 213 -13.10 10.11 -40.38
N ASP A 214 -12.92 8.92 -40.98
CA ASP A 214 -12.03 7.85 -40.47
C ASP A 214 -10.54 8.23 -40.31
N LYS A 215 -10.12 9.37 -40.89
CA LYS A 215 -8.74 9.91 -40.80
C LYS A 215 -8.62 11.22 -40.02
N LYS A 216 -9.70 11.78 -39.50
CA LYS A 216 -9.66 13.01 -38.70
C LYS A 216 -9.69 12.71 -37.21
N ILE A 217 -9.15 13.65 -36.43
CA ILE A 217 -9.13 13.61 -34.97
C ILE A 217 -10.06 14.71 -34.48
N LEU A 218 -11.01 14.34 -33.61
CA LEU A 218 -11.81 15.30 -32.86
C LEU A 218 -11.00 15.76 -31.65
N LYS A 219 -10.89 17.09 -31.48
CA LYS A 219 -10.22 17.71 -30.33
C LYS A 219 -11.29 18.40 -29.49
N LEU A 220 -11.34 18.06 -28.20
CA LEU A 220 -12.26 18.67 -27.24
C LEU A 220 -11.45 19.20 -26.05
N GLU A 221 -11.99 20.22 -25.40
CA GLU A 221 -11.38 20.85 -24.23
C GLU A 221 -12.41 20.91 -23.10
N LEU A 222 -12.00 20.44 -21.92
CA LEU A 222 -12.85 20.40 -20.74
C LEU A 222 -12.10 21.01 -19.55
N PRO A 223 -12.61 22.09 -18.93
CA PRO A 223 -11.99 22.68 -17.74
C PRO A 223 -12.01 21.70 -16.55
N LEU A 224 -10.90 21.61 -15.81
CA LEU A 224 -10.81 20.75 -14.63
C LEU A 224 -11.63 21.28 -13.45
N LEU A 225 -11.92 22.59 -13.43
CA LEU A 225 -12.80 23.24 -12.46
C LEU A 225 -14.16 22.52 -12.31
N ASN A 226 -14.67 21.93 -13.39
CA ASN A 226 -15.93 21.17 -13.39
C ASN A 226 -15.90 19.93 -12.47
N PHE A 227 -14.74 19.53 -11.97
CA PHE A 227 -14.55 18.38 -11.10
C PHE A 227 -14.08 18.76 -9.69
N HIS A 228 -13.74 20.04 -9.47
CA HIS A 228 -13.06 20.54 -8.27
C HIS A 228 -13.78 20.14 -6.97
N ASP A 229 -15.05 20.54 -6.83
CA ASP A 229 -15.81 20.38 -5.59
C ASP A 229 -15.96 18.90 -5.19
N GLU A 230 -16.21 18.02 -6.16
CA GLU A 230 -16.42 16.58 -5.95
C GLU A 230 -15.10 15.83 -5.66
N ILE A 231 -13.96 16.39 -6.07
CA ILE A 231 -12.63 15.82 -5.80
C ILE A 231 -12.17 16.22 -4.39
N ILE A 232 -12.34 17.49 -4.03
CA ILE A 232 -11.92 18.02 -2.72
C ILE A 232 -12.78 17.44 -1.59
N GLU A 233 -14.07 17.19 -1.83
CA GLU A 233 -14.93 16.50 -0.86
C GLU A 233 -14.38 15.11 -0.48
N LYS A 234 -13.72 14.42 -1.42
CA LYS A 234 -13.18 13.07 -1.22
C LYS A 234 -11.75 13.05 -0.70
N ILE A 235 -10.93 14.01 -1.10
CA ILE A 235 -9.52 14.10 -0.71
C ILE A 235 -9.31 15.53 -0.22
N SER A 236 -9.24 15.69 1.10
CA SER A 236 -9.12 17.02 1.75
C SER A 236 -7.80 17.73 1.44
N ASP A 237 -6.79 17.01 0.95
CA ASP A 237 -5.50 17.54 0.56
C ASP A 237 -5.49 17.83 -0.96
N GLU A 238 -5.51 19.11 -1.32
CA GLU A 238 -5.60 19.58 -2.72
C GLU A 238 -4.42 19.13 -3.59
N GLU A 239 -3.20 19.06 -3.02
CA GLU A 239 -2.02 18.63 -3.77
C GLU A 239 -2.12 17.14 -4.14
N ILE A 240 -2.55 16.32 -3.18
CA ILE A 240 -2.76 14.89 -3.39
C ILE A 240 -3.89 14.66 -4.39
N ALA A 241 -5.01 15.38 -4.24
CA ALA A 241 -6.13 15.34 -5.15
C ALA A 241 -5.70 15.62 -6.59
N PHE A 242 -4.96 16.71 -6.80
CA PHE A 242 -4.49 17.08 -8.13
C PHE A 242 -3.52 16.04 -8.71
N GLU A 243 -2.59 15.51 -7.93
CA GLU A 243 -1.66 14.48 -8.41
C GLU A 243 -2.38 13.20 -8.84
N VAL A 244 -3.40 12.77 -8.09
CA VAL A 244 -4.22 11.60 -8.45
C VAL A 244 -4.95 11.85 -9.76
N VAL A 245 -5.53 13.04 -9.93
CA VAL A 245 -6.24 13.46 -11.14
C VAL A 245 -5.31 13.50 -12.34
N GLU A 246 -4.15 14.16 -12.23
CA GLU A 246 -3.17 14.26 -13.30
C GLU A 246 -2.73 12.87 -13.78
N ASN A 247 -2.35 12.01 -12.83
CA ASN A 247 -1.89 10.65 -13.13
C ASN A 247 -2.99 9.82 -13.79
N THR A 248 -4.23 10.02 -13.38
CA THR A 248 -5.39 9.33 -13.95
C THR A 248 -5.62 9.78 -15.39
N ILE A 249 -5.77 11.10 -15.61
CA ILE A 249 -6.09 11.68 -16.92
C ILE A 249 -5.01 11.35 -17.95
N ASN A 250 -3.73 11.60 -17.64
CA ASN A 250 -2.65 11.44 -18.62
C ASN A 250 -2.44 10.00 -19.09
N ARG A 251 -2.95 9.00 -18.35
CA ARG A 251 -2.88 7.58 -18.72
C ARG A 251 -4.20 7.03 -19.24
N LEU A 252 -5.26 7.81 -19.12
CA LEU A 252 -6.58 7.33 -19.45
C LEU A 252 -6.68 7.10 -20.96
N LYS A 253 -7.19 5.92 -21.30
CA LYS A 253 -7.56 5.57 -22.66
C LYS A 253 -8.94 4.93 -22.60
N ILE A 254 -9.93 5.65 -23.09
CA ILE A 254 -11.31 5.17 -23.12
C ILE A 254 -11.63 4.69 -24.53
N ASN A 255 -12.16 3.48 -24.62
CA ASN A 255 -12.70 2.94 -25.85
C ASN A 255 -14.20 3.22 -25.88
N ILE A 256 -14.69 3.92 -26.89
CA ILE A 256 -16.09 4.36 -26.97
C ILE A 256 -16.77 3.58 -28.08
N ILE A 257 -17.96 3.07 -27.79
CA ILE A 257 -18.74 2.26 -28.72
C ILE A 257 -20.09 2.95 -28.94
N LEU A 258 -20.30 3.44 -30.15
CA LEU A 258 -21.55 4.05 -30.59
C LEU A 258 -22.28 3.14 -31.57
N TRP A 259 -23.60 3.28 -31.63
CA TRP A 259 -24.48 2.42 -32.40
C TRP A 259 -25.40 3.25 -33.27
N ASP A 260 -25.30 3.06 -34.58
CA ASP A 260 -26.23 3.62 -35.55
C ASP A 260 -27.43 2.69 -35.68
N TYR A 261 -28.41 2.87 -34.79
CA TYR A 261 -29.56 1.96 -34.70
C TYR A 261 -30.39 1.90 -35.98
N ASP A 262 -30.37 2.95 -36.80
CA ASP A 262 -31.12 3.04 -38.06
C ASP A 262 -30.61 2.04 -39.12
N LYS A 263 -29.35 1.62 -39.03
CA LYS A 263 -28.73 0.65 -39.96
C LYS A 263 -28.84 -0.80 -39.49
N CYS A 264 -29.46 -1.05 -38.33
CA CYS A 264 -29.43 -2.37 -37.70
C CYS A 264 -30.41 -3.36 -38.35
N ASN A 265 -29.88 -4.43 -38.96
CA ASN A 265 -30.67 -5.52 -39.56
C ASN A 265 -30.99 -6.69 -38.58
N GLN A 266 -30.77 -6.51 -37.27
CA GLN A 266 -31.07 -7.51 -36.23
C GLN A 266 -30.51 -8.94 -36.45
N CYS A 267 -29.37 -9.08 -37.12
CA CYS A 267 -28.74 -10.39 -37.37
C CYS A 267 -28.27 -11.17 -36.13
N LYS A 268 -28.36 -10.57 -34.92
CA LYS A 268 -27.98 -11.13 -33.60
C LYS A 268 -26.51 -11.52 -33.41
N LEU A 269 -25.67 -11.47 -34.44
CA LEU A 269 -24.24 -11.78 -34.35
C LEU A 269 -23.52 -11.05 -33.21
N CYS A 270 -23.81 -9.77 -33.00
CA CYS A 270 -23.22 -8.97 -31.93
C CYS A 270 -23.70 -9.37 -30.51
N VAL A 271 -24.88 -9.97 -30.40
CA VAL A 271 -25.44 -10.50 -29.15
C VAL A 271 -24.74 -11.80 -28.80
N ASP A 272 -24.61 -12.69 -29.79
CA ASP A 272 -24.06 -14.03 -29.61
C ASP A 272 -22.54 -13.99 -29.30
N GLU A 273 -21.80 -13.10 -29.96
CA GLU A 273 -20.35 -12.94 -29.75
C GLU A 273 -19.98 -12.10 -28.52
N CYS A 274 -20.95 -11.56 -27.77
CA CYS A 274 -20.66 -10.71 -26.61
C CYS A 274 -20.21 -11.54 -25.39
N PRO A 275 -18.94 -11.50 -24.96
CA PRO A 275 -18.44 -12.37 -23.89
C PRO A 275 -19.09 -12.07 -22.53
N THR A 276 -19.61 -10.85 -22.33
CA THR A 276 -20.27 -10.46 -21.08
C THR A 276 -21.79 -10.46 -21.16
N GLY A 277 -22.38 -10.79 -22.32
CA GLY A 277 -23.83 -10.71 -22.52
C GLY A 277 -24.40 -9.30 -22.30
N ALA A 278 -23.60 -8.27 -22.59
CA ALA A 278 -23.99 -6.87 -22.39
C ALA A 278 -25.00 -6.36 -23.43
N ILE A 279 -25.20 -7.08 -24.53
CA ILE A 279 -26.08 -6.68 -25.64
C ILE A 279 -27.30 -7.59 -25.63
N LYS A 280 -28.50 -7.01 -25.70
CA LYS A 280 -29.77 -7.75 -25.78
C LYS A 280 -30.61 -7.24 -26.94
N VAL A 281 -31.45 -8.09 -27.51
CA VAL A 281 -32.46 -7.66 -28.48
C VAL A 281 -33.57 -6.95 -27.73
N ASP A 282 -33.95 -5.76 -28.18
CA ASP A 282 -35.11 -5.06 -27.65
C ASP A 282 -36.35 -5.49 -28.43
N SER A 283 -37.33 -6.05 -27.72
CA SER A 283 -38.57 -6.56 -28.30
C SER A 283 -39.50 -5.45 -28.81
N GLN A 284 -39.28 -4.19 -28.41
CA GLN A 284 -40.17 -3.07 -28.75
C GLN A 284 -39.64 -2.19 -29.89
N SER A 285 -38.33 -1.95 -29.96
CA SER A 285 -37.73 -0.98 -30.88
C SER A 285 -37.12 -1.59 -32.14
N ASN A 286 -37.30 -2.89 -32.36
CA ASN A 286 -36.71 -3.65 -33.47
C ASN A 286 -35.19 -3.45 -33.64
N THR A 287 -34.49 -3.16 -32.54
CA THR A 287 -33.03 -2.93 -32.51
C THR A 287 -32.41 -3.73 -31.36
N VAL A 288 -31.11 -3.56 -31.12
CA VAL A 288 -30.44 -4.14 -29.97
C VAL A 288 -30.10 -3.05 -28.96
N LYS A 289 -30.07 -3.39 -27.68
CA LYS A 289 -29.78 -2.48 -26.59
C LYS A 289 -28.51 -2.94 -25.85
N ARG A 290 -27.53 -2.05 -25.76
CA ARG A 290 -26.29 -2.23 -24.99
C ARG A 290 -26.53 -1.78 -23.54
N ASN A 291 -26.15 -2.63 -22.59
CA ASN A 291 -25.97 -2.24 -21.19
C ASN A 291 -24.53 -1.73 -20.99
N ALA A 292 -24.37 -0.43 -20.72
CA ALA A 292 -23.06 0.22 -20.57
C ALA A 292 -22.27 -0.32 -19.35
N GLU A 293 -22.94 -0.67 -18.25
CA GLU A 293 -22.29 -1.15 -17.02
C GLU A 293 -21.69 -2.55 -17.19
N LYS A 294 -22.32 -3.42 -17.99
CA LYS A 294 -21.81 -4.77 -18.28
C LYS A 294 -20.81 -4.82 -19.43
N CYS A 295 -20.65 -3.72 -20.17
CA CYS A 295 -19.84 -3.70 -21.37
C CYS A 295 -18.36 -3.46 -21.04
N LEU A 296 -17.50 -4.42 -21.38
CA LEU A 296 -16.03 -4.28 -21.24
C LEU A 296 -15.38 -3.42 -22.32
N ARG A 297 -16.15 -2.92 -23.30
CA ARG A 297 -15.66 -2.10 -24.43
C ARG A 297 -14.53 -2.79 -25.23
N CYS A 298 -14.65 -4.11 -25.41
CA CYS A 298 -13.63 -4.98 -26.02
C CYS A 298 -13.53 -4.95 -27.55
N SER A 299 -14.35 -4.16 -28.25
CA SER A 299 -14.44 -4.06 -29.73
C SER A 299 -15.03 -5.25 -30.50
N ILE A 300 -15.38 -6.38 -29.87
CA ILE A 300 -15.88 -7.57 -30.59
C ILE A 300 -17.12 -7.25 -31.43
N CYS A 301 -18.13 -6.59 -30.85
CA CYS A 301 -19.34 -6.18 -31.58
C CYS A 301 -19.08 -5.31 -32.83
N TYR A 302 -18.00 -4.51 -32.81
CA TYR A 302 -17.57 -3.70 -33.95
C TYR A 302 -16.99 -4.55 -35.08
N GLN A 303 -16.19 -5.57 -34.73
CA GLN A 303 -15.56 -6.48 -35.68
C GLN A 303 -16.58 -7.44 -36.30
N THR A 304 -17.51 -7.96 -35.48
CA THR A 304 -18.50 -8.95 -35.93
C THR A 304 -19.60 -8.34 -36.81
N CYS A 305 -19.95 -7.06 -36.65
CA CYS A 305 -21.07 -6.47 -37.38
C CYS A 305 -20.74 -6.31 -38.89
N PRO A 306 -21.41 -7.04 -39.81
CA PRO A 306 -21.13 -6.93 -41.24
C PRO A 306 -21.69 -5.63 -41.85
N PHE A 307 -22.68 -5.01 -41.20
CA PHE A 307 -23.40 -3.84 -41.69
C PHE A 307 -22.80 -2.49 -41.26
N GLY A 308 -21.72 -2.50 -40.47
CA GLY A 308 -21.06 -1.27 -40.01
C GLY A 308 -21.90 -0.40 -39.05
N VAL A 309 -22.90 -0.98 -38.41
CA VAL A 309 -23.80 -0.34 -37.41
C VAL A 309 -23.02 0.18 -36.20
N VAL A 310 -22.04 -0.60 -35.74
CA VAL A 310 -21.25 -0.25 -34.58
C VAL A 310 -20.08 0.61 -35.05
N LYS A 311 -19.86 1.72 -34.35
CA LYS A 311 -18.68 2.58 -34.50
C LYS A 311 -17.83 2.50 -33.25
N TYR A 312 -16.51 2.44 -33.44
CA TYR A 312 -15.57 2.28 -32.35
C TYR A 312 -14.53 3.39 -32.39
N PHE A 313 -14.43 4.14 -31.30
CA PHE A 313 -13.54 5.27 -31.15
C PHE A 313 -12.58 5.04 -29.98
N VAL A 314 -11.42 5.67 -30.07
CA VAL A 314 -10.42 5.67 -29.00
C VAL A 314 -10.19 7.11 -28.58
N ALA A 315 -10.51 7.41 -27.33
CA ALA A 315 -10.24 8.67 -26.68
C ALA A 315 -8.93 8.59 -25.88
N LYS A 316 -8.07 9.59 -26.06
CA LYS A 316 -6.89 9.84 -25.24
C LYS A 316 -7.03 11.20 -24.58
N PHE A 317 -6.50 11.31 -23.37
CA PHE A 317 -6.61 12.50 -22.54
C PHE A 317 -5.23 13.01 -22.18
N PHE A 318 -5.11 14.32 -22.07
CA PHE A 318 -3.92 15.00 -21.63
C PHE A 318 -4.32 16.19 -20.78
N LEU A 319 -3.71 16.33 -19.61
CA LEU A 319 -3.92 17.49 -18.75
C LEU A 319 -2.86 18.55 -19.07
N GLU A 320 -3.31 19.69 -19.57
CA GLU A 320 -2.48 20.89 -19.70
C GLU A 320 -2.57 21.69 -18.40
N LYS A 321 -1.42 21.86 -17.74
CA LYS A 321 -1.34 22.52 -16.44
C LYS A 321 -1.39 24.02 -16.59
N ASP A 322 -2.16 24.68 -15.74
CA ASP A 322 -2.02 26.11 -15.49
C ASP A 322 -0.92 26.35 -14.44
N GLU A 323 -0.10 27.38 -14.63
CA GLU A 323 0.98 27.74 -13.71
C GLU A 323 0.49 28.46 -12.45
N ASN A 324 -0.71 29.05 -12.49
CA ASN A 324 -1.25 29.85 -11.39
C ASN A 324 -2.08 29.03 -10.40
N TYR A 325 -3.02 28.23 -10.90
CA TYR A 325 -3.89 27.43 -10.05
C TYR A 325 -4.13 26.05 -10.65
N ALA A 326 -3.85 25.00 -9.86
CA ALA A 326 -3.84 23.63 -10.35
C ALA A 326 -5.20 23.20 -10.97
N PHE A 327 -6.32 23.66 -10.43
CA PHE A 327 -7.65 23.29 -10.94
C PHE A 327 -8.17 24.14 -12.11
N ASP A 328 -7.45 25.20 -12.49
CA ASP A 328 -7.71 25.94 -13.75
C ASP A 328 -7.13 25.20 -14.98
N SER A 329 -6.42 24.09 -14.75
CA SER A 329 -5.90 23.21 -15.80
C SER A 329 -6.99 22.73 -16.77
N ILE A 330 -6.61 22.56 -18.04
CA ILE A 330 -7.53 22.14 -19.11
C ILE A 330 -7.27 20.68 -19.49
N ILE A 331 -8.32 19.88 -19.53
CA ILE A 331 -8.28 18.51 -20.04
C ILE A 331 -8.44 18.56 -21.56
N LYS A 332 -7.36 18.29 -22.29
CA LYS A 332 -7.36 18.10 -23.74
C LYS A 332 -7.72 16.67 -24.06
N ILE A 333 -8.82 16.49 -24.79
CA ILE A 333 -9.34 15.19 -25.21
C ILE A 333 -9.13 15.05 -26.71
N THR A 334 -8.55 13.93 -27.13
CA THR A 334 -8.41 13.59 -28.55
C THR A 334 -9.14 12.30 -28.82
N VAL A 335 -10.13 12.35 -29.72
CA VAL A 335 -10.92 11.18 -30.12
C VAL A 335 -10.61 10.86 -31.57
N LYS A 336 -10.29 9.59 -31.83
CA LYS A 336 -10.07 9.08 -33.19
C LYS A 336 -10.93 7.86 -33.46
N ALA A 337 -11.41 7.73 -34.69
CA ALA A 337 -11.99 6.47 -35.16
C ALA A 337 -10.91 5.37 -35.14
N SER A 338 -11.31 4.16 -34.76
CA SER A 338 -10.40 3.02 -34.79
C SER A 338 -10.32 2.42 -36.19
N GLN A 339 -9.09 2.05 -36.56
CA GLN A 339 -8.79 1.40 -37.84
C GLN A 339 -8.82 -0.13 -37.76
N LEU A 340 -9.37 -0.71 -36.68
CA LEU A 340 -9.39 -2.16 -36.47
C LEU A 340 -10.15 -2.92 -37.59
N ALA A 341 -11.00 -2.27 -38.39
CA ALA A 341 -11.71 -2.86 -39.52
C ALA A 341 -11.19 -2.42 -40.89
N GLN A 342 -9.87 -2.31 -41.09
CA GLN A 342 -9.24 -2.00 -42.39
C GLN A 342 -9.57 -2.99 -43.53
N TRP A 343 -10.24 -4.11 -43.25
CA TRP A 343 -10.66 -5.10 -44.24
C TRP A 343 -11.93 -4.72 -45.02
N ARG A 344 -12.56 -3.56 -44.72
CA ARG A 344 -13.84 -3.14 -45.33
C ARG A 344 -13.71 -2.30 -46.61
N GLU A 345 -12.49 -2.03 -47.09
CA GLU A 345 -12.24 -1.25 -48.32
C GLU A 345 -11.93 -2.09 -49.58
N TYR A 346 -12.20 -3.40 -49.57
CA TYR A 346 -12.03 -4.27 -50.75
C TYR A 346 -13.36 -4.78 -51.31
#